data_AF-A0A814YDR5-F1
#
_entry.id   AF-A0A814YDR5-F1
#
_cell.length_a   1.000
_cell.length_b   1.000
_cell.length_c   1.000
_cell.angle_alpha   90.00
_cell.angle_beta   90.00
_cell.angle_gamma   90.00
#
_symmetry.space_group_name_H-M   'P 1'
#
loop_
_entity.id
_entity.type
_entity.pdbx_description
1 polymer ?
#
loop_
_entity_poly.entity_id
_entity_poly.type
_entity_poly.pdbx_seq_one_letter_code
_entity_poly.pdbx_strand_id
1 'polypeptide(L)'
;MFSNFPGSMSFGLSVPYTTQISPSLSNGTQIHISGTPTGNRFEVNLKNYQDDIVLHVNPRFDANTLVINSAQRGSWGQEERQPLTMYRGTRFTMVILATDRSFKIAVNNSHVCEFYQRAPMHLAQQVEVKGELTLESVQVYSGSGPMGFPGAMGGMGFCPPPPSFGGDMGFCPPPPPSQPAFGGDFGPGFGFPSAPPFSGGSGGVPSIQSCRIVTGSRIFVRGFIPPGANRFELNLLQGYNDGDDIAFHFNPRFDSRTIVKNHRRNGQWGSEENQPFPPYMPLMPGTQIDLQISCQPDRYTILMNGQLIAEYYHKITPGSVMALQYKGDIVIQSIGQM
;
A
#
# COMPACT_ATOMS: atom_id res chain seq x y z
N MET A 1 -21.32 -44.00 -27.08
CA MET A 1 -21.60 -44.13 -25.63
C MET A 1 -20.24 -44.33 -24.97
N PHE A 2 -19.64 -43.45 -24.18
CA PHE A 2 -19.93 -42.19 -23.50
C PHE A 2 -18.53 -41.55 -23.29
N SER A 3 -18.26 -40.27 -23.04
CA SER A 3 -18.97 -39.00 -23.06
C SER A 3 -17.87 -37.94 -22.86
N ASN A 4 -17.92 -36.84 -23.61
CA ASN A 4 -17.09 -35.65 -23.35
C ASN A 4 -17.30 -35.18 -21.91
N PHE A 5 -16.22 -34.97 -21.17
CA PHE A 5 -16.23 -34.07 -20.02
C PHE A 5 -16.05 -32.64 -20.54
N PRO A 6 -16.93 -31.69 -20.16
CA PRO A 6 -16.79 -30.31 -20.59
C PRO A 6 -15.62 -29.66 -19.86
N GLY A 7 -14.87 -28.85 -20.62
CA GLY A 7 -13.71 -28.12 -20.14
C GLY A 7 -14.01 -27.23 -18.94
N SER A 8 -12.96 -26.99 -18.16
CA SER A 8 -12.94 -26.05 -17.04
C SER A 8 -13.68 -24.76 -17.37
N MET A 9 -14.70 -24.43 -16.58
CA MET A 9 -15.33 -23.11 -16.63
C MET A 9 -14.29 -22.05 -16.29
N SER A 10 -13.99 -21.16 -17.23
CA SER A 10 -13.19 -19.96 -17.00
C SER A 10 -14.02 -18.96 -16.20
N PHE A 11 -13.70 -18.76 -14.92
CA PHE A 11 -14.39 -17.81 -14.04
C PHE A 11 -14.02 -16.33 -14.28
N GLY A 12 -13.42 -15.98 -15.42
CA GLY A 12 -12.96 -14.63 -15.75
C GLY A 12 -13.84 -13.92 -16.77
N LEU A 13 -13.96 -12.60 -16.63
CA LEU A 13 -14.50 -11.72 -17.66
C LEU A 13 -13.57 -11.71 -18.88
N SER A 14 -14.14 -11.76 -20.08
CA SER A 14 -13.37 -11.70 -21.32
C SER A 14 -12.70 -10.34 -21.48
N VAL A 15 -11.41 -10.33 -21.85
CA VAL A 15 -10.65 -9.11 -22.17
C VAL A 15 -10.46 -9.04 -23.70
N PRO A 16 -10.76 -7.90 -24.37
CA PRO A 16 -11.14 -6.61 -23.82
C PRO A 16 -12.54 -6.63 -23.18
N TYR A 17 -12.68 -5.97 -22.04
CA TYR A 17 -13.93 -5.83 -21.31
C TYR A 17 -14.37 -4.37 -21.30
N THR A 18 -15.65 -4.10 -21.58
CA THR A 18 -16.22 -2.76 -21.49
C THR A 18 -17.55 -2.80 -20.78
N THR A 19 -17.77 -1.87 -19.84
CA THR A 19 -19.05 -1.67 -19.17
C THR A 19 -19.39 -0.18 -19.10
N GLN A 20 -20.68 0.14 -18.98
CA GLN A 20 -21.14 1.52 -18.87
C GLN A 20 -21.07 2.04 -17.44
N ILE A 21 -20.80 3.34 -17.31
CA ILE A 21 -20.88 4.07 -16.05
C ILE A 21 -22.29 4.67 -15.95
N SER A 22 -23.13 4.08 -15.10
CA SER A 22 -24.53 4.48 -14.95
C SER A 22 -24.82 5.00 -13.54
N PRO A 23 -25.57 6.11 -13.37
CA PRO A 23 -26.12 6.99 -14.42
C PRO A 23 -25.09 7.94 -15.04
N SER A 24 -24.02 8.25 -14.31
CA SER A 24 -22.88 9.07 -14.78
C SER A 24 -21.73 8.94 -13.78
N LEU A 25 -20.51 9.25 -14.22
CA LEU A 25 -19.36 9.38 -13.33
C LEU A 25 -19.49 10.68 -12.55
N SER A 26 -19.64 10.59 -11.23
CA SER A 26 -19.81 11.74 -10.33
C SER A 26 -18.89 11.64 -9.12
N ASN A 27 -18.84 12.71 -8.33
CA ASN A 27 -18.11 12.74 -7.08
C ASN A 27 -18.54 11.60 -6.14
N GLY A 28 -17.57 10.90 -5.58
CA GLY A 28 -17.77 9.75 -4.72
C GLY A 28 -17.94 8.42 -5.45
N THR A 29 -18.07 8.41 -6.79
CA THR A 29 -18.14 7.14 -7.55
C THR A 29 -16.85 6.35 -7.39
N GLN A 30 -16.99 5.06 -7.09
CA GLN A 30 -15.87 4.13 -6.98
C GLN A 30 -15.95 3.06 -8.07
N ILE A 31 -14.82 2.80 -8.72
CA ILE A 31 -14.68 1.74 -9.71
C ILE A 31 -13.69 0.73 -9.15
N HIS A 32 -14.18 -0.48 -8.91
CA HIS A 32 -13.42 -1.60 -8.35
C HIS A 32 -13.10 -2.58 -9.48
N ILE A 33 -11.81 -2.85 -9.67
CA ILE A 33 -11.31 -3.79 -10.66
C ILE A 33 -10.50 -4.86 -9.93
N SER A 34 -10.76 -6.13 -10.19
CA SER A 34 -9.92 -7.23 -9.71
C SER A 34 -9.54 -8.18 -10.83
N GLY A 35 -8.32 -8.70 -10.76
CA GLY A 35 -7.79 -9.61 -11.76
C GLY A 35 -6.36 -10.03 -11.45
N THR A 36 -5.78 -10.81 -12.34
CA THR A 36 -4.40 -11.30 -12.26
C THR A 36 -3.65 -10.91 -13.53
N PRO A 37 -2.59 -10.09 -13.48
CA PRO A 37 -1.84 -9.70 -14.67
C PRO A 37 -1.07 -10.90 -15.23
N THR A 38 -1.17 -11.15 -16.53
CA THR A 38 -0.55 -12.32 -17.17
C THR A 38 0.62 -11.95 -18.08
N GLY A 39 0.72 -10.70 -18.52
CA GLY A 39 1.78 -10.25 -19.44
C GLY A 39 2.51 -8.98 -19.01
N ASN A 40 3.05 -8.27 -20.00
CA ASN A 40 3.83 -7.06 -19.85
C ASN A 40 2.97 -5.85 -19.48
N ARG A 41 1.75 -5.73 -20.05
CA ARG A 41 0.94 -4.52 -19.90
C ARG A 41 -0.54 -4.81 -19.94
N PHE A 42 -1.31 -4.08 -19.13
CA PHE A 42 -2.75 -3.93 -19.31
C PHE A 42 -3.16 -2.48 -19.07
N GLU A 43 -4.37 -2.11 -19.42
CA GLU A 43 -4.88 -0.75 -19.24
C GLU A 43 -6.33 -0.75 -18.77
N VAL A 44 -6.64 0.25 -17.94
CA VAL A 44 -7.99 0.61 -17.52
C VAL A 44 -8.25 2.02 -18.00
N ASN A 45 -9.26 2.19 -18.86
CA ASN A 45 -9.63 3.45 -19.49
C ASN A 45 -11.01 3.88 -18.99
N LEU A 46 -11.11 5.12 -18.50
CA LEU A 46 -12.39 5.82 -18.35
C LEU A 46 -12.56 6.71 -19.58
N LYS A 47 -13.47 6.32 -20.48
CA LYS A 47 -13.58 6.91 -21.81
C LYS A 47 -15.01 7.31 -22.16
N ASN A 48 -15.13 8.21 -23.14
CA ASN A 48 -16.41 8.53 -23.77
C ASN A 48 -16.65 7.62 -24.99
N TYR A 49 -17.84 7.71 -25.60
CA TYR A 49 -18.18 6.95 -26.82
C TYR A 49 -17.42 7.38 -28.08
N GLN A 50 -16.68 8.50 -28.01
CA GLN A 50 -15.87 9.05 -29.10
C GLN A 50 -14.39 8.70 -28.96
N ASP A 51 -14.06 7.75 -28.07
CA ASP A 51 -12.70 7.30 -27.76
C ASP A 51 -11.78 8.33 -27.08
N ASP A 52 -12.30 9.46 -26.59
CA ASP A 52 -11.54 10.30 -25.66
C ASP A 52 -11.42 9.59 -24.31
N ILE A 53 -10.21 9.59 -23.75
CA ILE A 53 -9.87 8.93 -22.50
C ILE A 53 -9.68 10.01 -21.43
N VAL A 54 -10.63 10.11 -20.50
CA VAL A 54 -10.58 11.03 -19.37
C VAL A 54 -9.51 10.58 -18.36
N LEU A 55 -9.37 9.27 -18.17
CA LEU A 55 -8.34 8.66 -17.33
C LEU A 55 -7.87 7.36 -17.98
N HIS A 56 -6.57 7.27 -18.22
CA HIS A 56 -5.86 6.09 -18.66
C HIS A 56 -4.95 5.60 -17.53
N VAL A 57 -5.13 4.38 -17.07
CA VAL A 57 -4.30 3.74 -16.05
C VAL A 57 -3.63 2.52 -16.67
N ASN A 58 -2.32 2.57 -16.86
CA ASN A 58 -1.58 1.55 -17.59
C ASN A 58 -0.40 1.00 -16.79
N PRO A 59 -0.62 -0.10 -16.05
CA PRO A 59 0.44 -0.91 -15.46
C PRO A 59 1.38 -1.48 -16.53
N ARG A 60 2.66 -1.12 -16.47
CA ARG A 60 3.72 -1.63 -17.35
C ARG A 60 4.73 -2.43 -16.53
N PHE A 61 4.60 -3.75 -16.56
CA PHE A 61 5.45 -4.68 -15.82
C PHE A 61 6.82 -4.91 -16.46
N ASP A 62 7.00 -4.53 -17.73
CA ASP A 62 8.29 -4.56 -18.43
C ASP A 62 9.16 -3.34 -18.09
N ALA A 63 8.54 -2.23 -17.69
CA ALA A 63 9.22 -1.01 -17.27
C ALA A 63 9.07 -0.70 -15.77
N ASN A 64 8.47 -1.63 -15.00
CA ASN A 64 8.18 -1.50 -13.58
C ASN A 64 7.53 -0.16 -13.17
N THR A 65 6.57 0.32 -13.97
CA THR A 65 5.94 1.63 -13.78
C THR A 65 4.43 1.56 -14.02
N LEU A 66 3.68 2.32 -13.23
CA LEU A 66 2.29 2.65 -13.49
C LEU A 66 2.25 3.97 -14.25
N VAL A 67 1.74 3.97 -15.47
CA VAL A 67 1.53 5.19 -16.26
C VAL A 67 0.10 5.65 -16.13
N ILE A 68 -0.10 6.92 -15.81
CA ILE A 68 -1.40 7.58 -15.78
C ILE A 68 -1.40 8.71 -16.80
N ASN A 69 -2.46 8.80 -17.61
CA ASN A 69 -2.59 9.86 -18.62
C ASN A 69 -4.06 10.12 -18.96
N SER A 70 -4.28 11.01 -19.94
CA SER A 70 -5.55 11.23 -20.63
C SER A 70 -5.27 11.35 -22.13
N ALA A 71 -6.26 11.08 -22.96
CA ALA A 71 -6.18 11.30 -24.40
C ALA A 71 -7.41 12.06 -24.89
N GLN A 72 -7.21 13.07 -25.73
CA GLN A 72 -8.28 13.85 -26.34
C GLN A 72 -8.05 13.95 -27.83
N ARG A 73 -9.07 13.67 -28.64
CA ARG A 73 -9.04 13.71 -30.11
C ARG A 73 -7.87 12.89 -30.68
N GLY A 74 -7.67 11.70 -30.12
CA GLY A 74 -6.60 10.78 -30.50
C GLY A 74 -5.18 11.20 -30.09
N SER A 75 -5.01 12.31 -29.36
CA SER A 75 -3.71 12.80 -28.89
C SER A 75 -3.54 12.56 -27.39
N TRP A 76 -2.43 11.93 -27.01
CA TRP A 76 -2.07 11.73 -25.61
C TRP A 76 -1.60 13.03 -24.95
N GLY A 77 -1.97 13.22 -23.69
CA GLY A 77 -1.42 14.26 -22.84
C GLY A 77 -0.05 13.90 -22.25
N GLN A 78 0.39 14.67 -21.26
CA GLN A 78 1.62 14.38 -20.52
C GLN A 78 1.47 13.15 -19.62
N GLU A 79 2.38 12.19 -19.71
CA GLU A 79 2.37 11.02 -18.82
C GLU A 79 2.74 11.40 -17.38
N GLU A 80 1.98 10.89 -16.42
CA GLU A 80 2.34 10.83 -15.00
C GLU A 80 2.79 9.40 -14.69
N ARG A 81 3.87 9.25 -13.92
CA ARG A 81 4.49 7.95 -13.66
C ARG A 81 4.58 7.70 -12.17
N GLN A 82 4.18 6.51 -11.78
CA GLN A 82 4.27 6.03 -10.39
C GLN A 82 5.02 4.69 -10.36
N PRO A 83 5.61 4.33 -9.22
CA PRO A 83 6.11 2.97 -8.99
C PRO A 83 4.98 1.96 -9.18
N LEU A 84 5.29 0.83 -9.85
CA LEU A 84 4.30 -0.22 -10.04
C LEU A 84 4.13 -1.04 -8.76
N THR A 85 2.89 -1.11 -8.25
CA THR A 85 2.56 -1.82 -6.99
C THR A 85 1.90 -3.18 -7.19
N MET A 86 1.80 -3.60 -8.45
CA MET A 86 1.23 -4.87 -8.88
C MET A 86 2.32 -5.81 -9.35
N TYR A 87 2.02 -7.10 -9.31
CA TYR A 87 2.95 -8.13 -9.75
C TYR A 87 2.29 -9.11 -10.72
N ARG A 88 3.04 -9.52 -11.75
CA ARG A 88 2.56 -10.55 -12.69
C ARG A 88 2.25 -11.84 -11.95
N GLY A 89 1.20 -12.54 -12.38
CA GLY A 89 0.71 -13.77 -11.79
C GLY A 89 0.12 -13.61 -10.38
N THR A 90 0.08 -12.39 -9.83
CA THR A 90 -0.51 -12.12 -8.51
C THR A 90 -1.81 -11.36 -8.67
N ARG A 91 -2.86 -11.84 -8.01
CA ARG A 91 -4.16 -11.16 -7.98
C ARG A 91 -4.02 -9.76 -7.38
N PHE A 92 -4.66 -8.77 -7.99
CA PHE A 92 -4.76 -7.42 -7.46
C PHE A 92 -6.22 -6.99 -7.29
N THR A 93 -6.43 -6.01 -6.42
CA THR A 93 -7.62 -5.15 -6.41
C THR A 93 -7.21 -3.71 -6.67
N MET A 94 -7.88 -3.03 -7.59
CA MET A 94 -7.69 -1.62 -7.89
C MET A 94 -8.99 -0.89 -7.61
N VAL A 95 -8.89 0.25 -6.92
CA VAL A 95 -10.02 1.15 -6.67
C VAL A 95 -9.67 2.50 -7.27
N ILE A 96 -10.53 2.98 -8.16
CA ILE A 96 -10.50 4.36 -8.68
C ILE A 96 -11.66 5.11 -8.04
N LEU A 97 -11.35 6.06 -7.17
CA LEU A 97 -12.31 6.97 -6.56
C LEU A 97 -12.33 8.28 -7.34
N ALA A 98 -13.50 8.60 -7.87
CA ALA A 98 -13.76 9.83 -8.59
C ALA A 98 -14.12 10.95 -7.59
N THR A 99 -13.45 12.10 -7.68
CA THR A 99 -13.74 13.29 -6.87
C THR A 99 -14.03 14.49 -7.77
N ASP A 100 -14.52 15.59 -7.20
CA ASP A 100 -14.78 16.82 -7.95
C ASP A 100 -13.56 17.40 -8.70
N ARG A 101 -12.33 17.03 -8.30
CA ARG A 101 -11.09 17.60 -8.86
C ARG A 101 -10.13 16.57 -9.47
N SER A 102 -10.26 15.31 -9.10
CA SER A 102 -9.23 14.30 -9.38
C SER A 102 -9.77 12.88 -9.30
N PHE A 103 -8.96 11.94 -9.78
CA PHE A 103 -9.14 10.51 -9.57
C PHE A 103 -8.08 10.00 -8.60
N LYS A 104 -8.52 9.42 -7.49
CA LYS A 104 -7.63 8.76 -6.52
C LYS A 104 -7.56 7.28 -6.84
N ILE A 105 -6.35 6.78 -7.04
CA ILE A 105 -6.10 5.39 -7.41
C ILE A 105 -5.45 4.68 -6.23
N ALA A 106 -6.04 3.57 -5.81
CA ALA A 106 -5.49 2.67 -4.82
C ALA A 106 -5.38 1.25 -5.40
N VAL A 107 -4.35 0.52 -4.98
CA VAL A 107 -4.14 -0.88 -5.36
C VAL A 107 -3.84 -1.67 -4.09
N ASN A 108 -4.51 -2.82 -3.92
CA ASN A 108 -4.36 -3.70 -2.76
C ASN A 108 -4.51 -2.94 -1.43
N ASN A 109 -5.55 -2.11 -1.34
CA ASN A 109 -5.86 -1.24 -0.20
C ASN A 109 -4.81 -0.16 0.13
N SER A 110 -3.80 0.03 -0.70
CA SER A 110 -2.81 1.10 -0.55
C SER A 110 -3.05 2.19 -1.58
N HIS A 111 -3.06 3.46 -1.13
CA HIS A 111 -3.14 4.59 -2.04
C HIS A 111 -1.86 4.68 -2.90
N VAL A 112 -2.02 4.84 -4.21
CA VAL A 112 -0.91 4.93 -5.16
C VAL A 112 -0.71 6.36 -5.62
N CYS A 113 -1.75 7.02 -6.12
CA CYS A 113 -1.65 8.39 -6.61
C CYS A 113 -3.02 9.08 -6.75
N GLU A 114 -2.96 10.39 -6.99
CA GLU A 114 -4.08 11.25 -7.33
C GLU A 114 -3.78 11.91 -8.68
N PHE A 115 -4.65 11.68 -9.67
CA PHE A 115 -4.56 12.28 -11.00
C PHE A 115 -5.57 13.41 -11.13
N TYR A 116 -5.08 14.64 -11.31
CA TYR A 116 -5.96 15.79 -11.50
C TYR A 116 -6.64 15.74 -12.86
N GLN A 117 -7.96 15.94 -12.87
CA GLN A 117 -8.75 15.80 -14.09
C GLN A 117 -8.31 16.85 -15.13
N ARG A 118 -8.03 16.40 -16.36
CA ARG A 118 -7.70 17.25 -17.51
C ARG A 118 -8.88 17.51 -18.44
N ALA A 119 -9.97 16.79 -18.19
CA ALA A 119 -11.28 16.96 -18.80
C ALA A 119 -12.33 16.75 -17.70
N PRO A 120 -13.54 17.31 -17.83
CA PRO A 120 -14.61 17.04 -16.89
C PRO A 120 -14.92 15.54 -16.77
N MET A 121 -14.95 15.02 -15.53
CA MET A 121 -15.14 13.58 -15.28
C MET A 121 -16.43 13.00 -15.87
N HIS A 122 -17.50 13.78 -15.94
CA HIS A 122 -18.81 13.36 -16.45
C HIS A 122 -18.79 13.00 -17.95
N LEU A 123 -17.71 13.33 -18.67
CA LEU A 123 -17.52 12.90 -20.06
C LEU A 123 -17.21 11.40 -20.14
N ALA A 124 -16.63 10.79 -19.12
CA ALA A 124 -16.40 9.36 -19.10
C ALA A 124 -17.73 8.61 -18.92
N GLN A 125 -18.08 7.80 -19.90
CA GLN A 125 -19.33 7.03 -19.96
C GLN A 125 -19.07 5.52 -19.89
N GLN A 126 -17.83 5.08 -20.08
CA GLN A 126 -17.46 3.68 -20.11
C GLN A 126 -16.18 3.41 -19.30
N VAL A 127 -16.15 2.26 -18.63
CA VAL A 127 -14.93 1.63 -18.14
C VAL A 127 -14.53 0.57 -19.16
N GLU A 128 -13.33 0.68 -19.70
CA GLU A 128 -12.75 -0.29 -20.62
C GLU A 128 -11.47 -0.86 -20.02
N VAL A 129 -11.31 -2.18 -20.05
CA VAL A 129 -10.12 -2.90 -19.60
C VAL A 129 -9.56 -3.70 -20.76
N LYS A 130 -8.29 -3.49 -21.11
CA LYS A 130 -7.59 -4.17 -22.22
C LYS A 130 -6.22 -4.67 -21.79
N GLY A 131 -5.62 -5.51 -22.64
CA GLY A 131 -4.25 -6.00 -22.49
C GLY A 131 -4.16 -7.33 -21.76
N GLU A 132 -3.01 -7.60 -21.16
CA GLU A 132 -2.60 -8.94 -20.75
C GLU A 132 -2.89 -9.19 -19.26
N LEU A 133 -4.16 -9.50 -18.95
CA LEU A 133 -4.62 -9.94 -17.63
C LEU A 133 -5.76 -10.96 -17.73
N THR A 134 -5.89 -11.80 -16.71
CA THR A 134 -7.16 -12.47 -16.40
C THR A 134 -8.00 -11.54 -15.56
N LEU A 135 -9.11 -11.06 -16.10
CA LEU A 135 -10.02 -10.14 -15.42
C LEU A 135 -11.07 -10.93 -14.62
N GLU A 136 -11.23 -10.62 -13.34
CA GLU A 136 -12.20 -11.31 -12.47
C GLU A 136 -13.46 -10.49 -12.25
N SER A 137 -13.32 -9.19 -11.95
CA SER A 137 -14.46 -8.32 -11.74
C SER A 137 -14.20 -6.87 -12.13
N VAL A 138 -15.25 -6.19 -12.58
CA VAL A 138 -15.33 -4.74 -12.71
C VAL A 138 -16.67 -4.32 -12.13
N GLN A 139 -16.65 -3.49 -11.10
CA GLN A 139 -17.84 -3.03 -10.39
C GLN A 139 -17.80 -1.51 -10.24
N VAL A 140 -18.91 -0.85 -10.55
CA VAL A 140 -19.06 0.61 -10.44
C VAL A 140 -20.09 0.88 -9.35
N TYR A 141 -19.67 1.63 -8.33
CA TYR A 141 -20.51 2.04 -7.21
C TYR A 141 -20.72 3.55 -7.26
N SER A 142 -21.95 3.98 -7.50
CA SER A 142 -22.29 5.41 -7.51
C SER A 142 -22.15 6.01 -6.12
N GLY A 143 -21.57 7.21 -6.02
CA GLY A 143 -21.25 7.91 -4.77
C GLY A 143 -22.44 8.37 -3.91
N SER A 144 -23.67 7.91 -4.19
CA SER A 144 -24.89 8.30 -3.47
C SER A 144 -25.18 7.46 -2.22
N GLY A 145 -24.22 6.65 -1.74
CA GLY A 145 -24.31 5.90 -0.49
C GLY A 145 -23.44 6.52 0.61
N PRO A 146 -23.81 6.37 1.91
CA PRO A 146 -22.96 6.84 3.00
C PRO A 146 -21.56 6.19 2.86
N MET A 147 -20.53 7.04 2.81
CA MET A 147 -19.13 6.67 2.65
C MET A 147 -18.65 5.79 3.81
N GLY A 148 -18.88 4.49 3.70
CA GLY A 148 -18.29 3.47 4.55
C GLY A 148 -17.13 2.81 3.82
N PHE A 149 -15.90 3.08 4.25
CA PHE A 149 -14.80 2.16 4.00
C PHE A 149 -15.16 0.82 4.67
N PRO A 150 -15.09 -0.34 3.99
CA PRO A 150 -15.19 -1.62 4.68
C PRO A 150 -13.89 -1.81 5.47
N GLY A 151 -13.90 -1.39 6.74
CA GLY A 151 -12.74 -1.47 7.63
C GLY A 151 -12.90 -0.78 8.99
N ALA A 152 -13.89 0.08 9.20
CA ALA A 152 -14.15 0.67 10.51
C ALA A 152 -15.30 -0.05 11.23
N MET A 153 -15.03 -1.21 11.82
CA MET A 153 -15.86 -1.69 12.93
C MET A 153 -15.42 -1.00 14.21
N GLY A 154 -16.35 -0.29 14.84
CA GLY A 154 -16.24 0.14 16.24
C GLY A 154 -16.29 1.65 16.42
N GLY A 155 -17.48 2.18 16.71
CA GLY A 155 -17.61 3.56 17.14
C GLY A 155 -19.05 4.03 17.22
N MET A 156 -19.72 3.63 18.31
CA MET A 156 -20.72 4.39 19.06
C MET A 156 -21.70 5.25 18.25
N GLY A 157 -22.97 4.84 18.28
CA GLY A 157 -24.08 5.58 17.69
C GLY A 157 -24.14 7.04 18.15
N PHE A 158 -24.39 7.91 17.19
CA PHE A 158 -24.95 9.23 17.44
C PHE A 158 -26.30 9.29 16.74
N CYS A 159 -27.37 9.34 17.54
CA CYS A 159 -28.69 9.69 17.08
C CYS A 159 -28.68 11.11 16.48
N PRO A 160 -29.51 11.40 15.47
CA PRO A 160 -29.63 12.73 14.90
C PRO A 160 -30.51 13.64 15.79
N PRO A 161 -30.31 14.96 15.76
CA PRO A 161 -31.42 15.89 15.98
C PRO A 161 -31.58 16.84 14.76
N PRO A 162 -32.71 17.58 14.61
CA PRO A 162 -34.04 17.47 15.22
C PRO A 162 -35.19 17.66 14.18
N PRO A 163 -36.45 17.87 14.62
CA PRO A 163 -37.08 19.14 14.24
C PRO A 163 -37.56 19.94 15.46
N SER A 164 -37.31 21.24 15.37
CA SER A 164 -37.56 22.26 16.37
C SER A 164 -39.02 22.38 16.78
N PHE A 165 -39.26 22.51 18.09
CA PHE A 165 -40.41 23.22 18.64
C PHE A 165 -40.05 23.88 19.97
N GLY A 166 -40.22 25.22 20.01
CA GLY A 166 -40.71 25.98 21.17
C GLY A 166 -39.76 26.26 22.34
N GLY A 167 -39.62 27.56 22.67
CA GLY A 167 -39.65 28.00 24.08
C GLY A 167 -38.36 28.58 24.67
N ASP A 168 -38.32 29.91 24.70
CA ASP A 168 -37.85 30.81 25.78
C ASP A 168 -36.46 30.69 26.46
N MET A 169 -35.81 31.88 26.44
CA MET A 169 -35.04 32.54 27.51
C MET A 169 -33.77 31.87 28.08
N GLY A 170 -32.60 32.44 27.75
CA GLY A 170 -31.38 32.23 28.56
C GLY A 170 -30.05 32.62 27.90
N PHE A 171 -29.64 33.87 28.11
CA PHE A 171 -28.28 34.46 28.07
C PHE A 171 -27.09 33.62 27.53
N CYS A 172 -26.46 34.10 26.44
CA CYS A 172 -25.11 33.71 26.01
C CYS A 172 -24.06 34.71 26.54
N PRO A 173 -22.91 34.27 27.10
CA PRO A 173 -21.76 35.13 27.36
C PRO A 173 -20.96 35.42 26.07
N PRO A 174 -20.25 36.57 25.98
CA PRO A 174 -19.56 37.00 24.76
C PRO A 174 -18.24 36.27 24.51
N PRO A 175 -17.74 36.24 23.25
CA PRO A 175 -16.45 35.64 22.90
C PRO A 175 -15.26 36.52 23.37
N PRO A 176 -14.08 35.91 23.62
CA PRO A 176 -12.86 36.65 23.98
C PRO A 176 -12.26 37.43 22.79
N PRO A 177 -11.45 38.47 23.05
CA PRO A 177 -11.08 39.47 22.05
C PRO A 177 -10.01 38.97 21.07
N SER A 178 -10.16 39.38 19.81
CA SER A 178 -9.19 39.24 18.74
C SER A 178 -7.97 40.13 18.96
N GLN A 179 -6.77 39.56 18.86
CA GLN A 179 -5.51 40.33 18.80
C GLN A 179 -5.25 40.83 17.36
N PRO A 180 -4.54 41.97 17.21
CA PRO A 180 -4.55 42.77 15.99
C PRO A 180 -3.61 42.22 14.91
N ALA A 181 -4.05 42.46 13.67
CA ALA A 181 -3.29 42.25 12.45
C ALA A 181 -2.09 43.19 12.36
N PHE A 182 -0.92 42.63 12.04
CA PHE A 182 0.17 43.40 11.45
C PHE A 182 0.14 43.19 9.94
N GLY A 183 -0.04 44.30 9.22
CA GLY A 183 0.04 44.36 7.77
C GLY A 183 1.49 44.31 7.28
N GLY A 184 1.66 43.84 6.04
CA GLY A 184 2.93 43.82 5.32
C GLY A 184 2.75 43.16 3.95
N ASP A 185 2.60 44.00 2.94
CA ASP A 185 2.45 43.72 1.51
C ASP A 185 3.80 43.32 0.88
N PHE A 186 3.91 42.16 0.20
CA PHE A 186 4.91 41.89 -0.86
C PHE A 186 4.44 40.76 -1.79
N GLY A 187 4.64 40.97 -3.10
CA GLY A 187 4.07 40.24 -4.23
C GLY A 187 4.67 38.87 -4.60
N PRO A 188 4.57 38.46 -5.89
CA PRO A 188 4.28 37.08 -6.28
C PRO A 188 5.54 36.20 -6.43
N GLY A 189 5.53 35.03 -5.81
CA GLY A 189 6.59 34.04 -5.92
C GLY A 189 6.24 32.74 -5.20
N PHE A 190 5.25 32.00 -5.71
CA PHE A 190 4.96 30.65 -5.20
C PHE A 190 5.97 29.66 -5.78
N GLY A 191 7.19 29.68 -5.24
CA GLY A 191 8.02 28.49 -5.16
C GLY A 191 7.40 27.56 -4.12
N PHE A 192 6.95 26.38 -4.54
CA PHE A 192 6.60 25.33 -3.60
C PHE A 192 7.82 25.01 -2.72
N PRO A 193 7.66 24.78 -1.41
CA PRO A 193 8.77 24.35 -0.59
C PRO A 193 9.26 23.01 -1.16
N SER A 194 10.50 23.00 -1.63
CA SER A 194 11.25 21.75 -1.80
C SER A 194 11.21 21.05 -0.44
N ALA A 195 10.83 19.77 -0.44
CA ALA A 195 11.00 18.94 0.74
C ALA A 195 12.41 19.17 1.29
N PRO A 196 12.58 19.40 2.61
CA PRO A 196 13.89 19.66 3.13
C PRO A 196 14.79 18.46 2.79
N PRO A 197 16.06 18.68 2.44
CA PRO A 197 16.99 17.57 2.38
C PRO A 197 16.95 16.89 3.75
N PHE A 198 16.76 15.57 3.78
CA PHE A 198 16.92 14.77 4.98
C PHE A 198 18.40 14.84 5.40
N SER A 199 18.76 15.93 6.07
CA SER A 199 19.98 16.03 6.86
C SER A 199 19.73 15.29 8.16
N GLY A 200 20.41 14.15 8.32
CA GLY A 200 20.38 13.37 9.55
C GLY A 200 20.79 14.20 10.77
N GLY A 201 20.09 13.94 11.87
CA GLY A 201 20.41 14.38 13.23
C GLY A 201 19.46 13.70 14.22
N SER A 202 19.84 12.52 14.74
CA SER A 202 20.17 12.27 16.16
C SER A 202 19.10 12.74 17.17
N GLY A 203 18.32 11.90 17.85
CA GLY A 203 18.56 10.52 18.25
C GLY A 203 17.86 9.48 17.36
N GLY A 204 18.63 8.89 16.46
CA GLY A 204 18.20 7.69 15.75
C GLY A 204 18.14 6.53 16.73
N VAL A 205 17.19 5.62 16.54
CA VAL A 205 17.23 4.30 17.17
C VAL A 205 18.62 3.70 16.88
N PRO A 206 19.35 3.20 17.88
CA PRO A 206 20.60 2.49 17.61
C PRO A 206 20.35 1.28 16.72
N SER A 207 21.24 1.02 15.75
CA SER A 207 21.15 -0.11 14.82
C SER A 207 21.16 -1.49 15.50
N ILE A 208 21.61 -1.55 16.76
CA ILE A 208 21.56 -2.71 17.64
C ILE A 208 20.81 -2.33 18.92
N GLN A 209 19.72 -3.04 19.21
CA GLN A 209 18.92 -2.90 20.42
C GLN A 209 19.05 -4.14 21.28
N SER A 210 19.28 -3.99 22.57
CA SER A 210 19.20 -5.11 23.50
C SER A 210 17.78 -5.69 23.48
N CYS A 211 17.67 -7.00 23.35
CA CYS A 211 16.41 -7.71 23.45
C CYS A 211 16.66 -9.09 24.07
N ARG A 212 15.65 -9.67 24.70
CA ARG A 212 15.77 -11.01 25.27
C ARG A 212 14.60 -11.87 24.89
N ILE A 213 14.84 -12.90 24.10
CA ILE A 213 13.76 -13.68 23.51
C ILE A 213 13.65 -15.03 24.21
N VAL A 214 12.45 -15.36 24.66
CA VAL A 214 12.05 -16.69 25.10
C VAL A 214 10.78 -17.10 24.37
N THR A 215 10.39 -18.37 24.46
CA THR A 215 9.09 -18.82 23.97
C THR A 215 7.97 -17.93 24.53
N GLY A 216 7.16 -17.37 23.63
CA GLY A 216 6.09 -16.41 23.93
C GLY A 216 6.46 -14.95 23.65
N SER A 217 7.74 -14.59 23.64
CA SER A 217 8.19 -13.21 23.39
C SER A 217 7.80 -12.71 22.00
N ARG A 218 7.52 -11.40 21.91
CA ARG A 218 7.24 -10.72 20.65
C ARG A 218 8.06 -9.45 20.54
N ILE A 219 8.75 -9.29 19.41
CA ILE A 219 9.42 -8.04 19.04
C ILE A 219 8.57 -7.34 17.99
N PHE A 220 8.33 -6.05 18.19
CA PHE A 220 7.62 -5.19 17.27
C PHE A 220 8.59 -4.17 16.68
N VAL A 221 8.60 -4.04 15.36
CA VAL A 221 9.43 -3.09 14.62
C VAL A 221 8.49 -2.23 13.78
N ARG A 222 8.47 -0.93 14.09
CA ARG A 222 7.76 0.07 13.29
C ARG A 222 8.74 0.93 12.54
N GLY A 223 8.46 1.14 11.26
CA GLY A 223 9.37 1.87 10.41
C GLY A 223 8.82 2.13 9.02
N PHE A 224 9.71 2.57 8.16
CA PHE A 224 9.44 2.92 6.79
C PHE A 224 10.48 2.28 5.88
N ILE A 225 10.06 1.73 4.75
CA ILE A 225 10.96 1.25 3.71
C ILE A 225 11.07 2.34 2.65
N PRO A 226 12.26 2.89 2.39
CA PRO A 226 12.44 3.95 1.39
C PRO A 226 11.97 3.53 -0.01
N PRO A 227 11.47 4.47 -0.83
CA PRO A 227 11.29 4.23 -2.26
C PRO A 227 12.60 3.77 -2.90
N GLY A 228 12.53 2.76 -3.79
CA GLY A 228 13.71 2.19 -4.45
C GLY A 228 14.56 1.26 -3.58
N ALA A 229 14.09 0.86 -2.40
CA ALA A 229 14.76 -0.14 -1.56
C ALA A 229 15.04 -1.45 -2.32
N ASN A 230 16.26 -1.96 -2.17
CA ASN A 230 16.68 -3.26 -2.71
C ASN A 230 16.49 -4.35 -1.67
N ARG A 231 16.93 -4.11 -0.43
CA ARG A 231 16.80 -5.09 0.66
C ARG A 231 17.03 -4.46 2.03
N PHE A 232 16.47 -5.08 3.06
CA PHE A 232 16.84 -4.81 4.44
C PHE A 232 16.99 -6.13 5.20
N GLU A 233 17.60 -6.07 6.39
CA GLU A 233 17.75 -7.24 7.24
C GLU A 233 17.47 -6.93 8.70
N LEU A 234 16.88 -7.91 9.38
CA LEU A 234 16.72 -7.97 10.83
C LEU A 234 17.45 -9.21 11.33
N ASN A 235 18.39 -9.02 12.27
CA ASN A 235 19.24 -10.06 12.81
C ASN A 235 19.01 -10.20 14.32
N LEU A 236 18.71 -11.42 14.78
CA LEU A 236 18.68 -11.77 16.20
C LEU A 236 20.07 -12.25 16.61
N LEU A 237 20.87 -11.38 17.24
CA LEU A 237 22.27 -11.61 17.59
C LEU A 237 22.41 -12.36 18.92
N GLN A 238 23.45 -13.19 19.03
CA GLN A 238 23.92 -13.80 20.29
C GLN A 238 24.90 -12.91 21.07
N GLY A 239 24.99 -11.63 20.70
CA GLY A 239 25.84 -10.62 21.34
C GLY A 239 25.42 -9.21 20.95
N TYR A 240 26.27 -8.23 21.19
CA TYR A 240 25.98 -6.80 21.01
C TYR A 240 26.82 -6.12 19.91
N ASN A 241 27.64 -6.89 19.19
CA ASN A 241 28.56 -6.36 18.20
C ASN A 241 28.19 -6.79 16.79
N ASP A 242 28.54 -5.94 15.84
CA ASP A 242 28.57 -6.31 14.43
C ASP A 242 29.49 -7.53 14.24
N GLY A 243 28.96 -8.59 13.63
CA GLY A 243 29.71 -9.82 13.38
C GLY A 243 29.59 -10.88 14.46
N ASP A 244 28.82 -10.65 15.53
CA ASP A 244 28.38 -11.73 16.43
C ASP A 244 27.53 -12.76 15.67
N ASP A 245 27.41 -13.96 16.24
CA ASP A 245 26.58 -15.01 15.66
C ASP A 245 25.09 -14.64 15.67
N ILE A 246 24.36 -15.16 14.68
CA ILE A 246 22.98 -14.77 14.39
C ILE A 246 22.08 -16.00 14.56
N ALA A 247 21.21 -15.97 15.56
CA ALA A 247 20.22 -17.03 15.79
C ALA A 247 19.15 -17.07 14.68
N PHE A 248 18.81 -15.90 14.14
CA PHE A 248 17.87 -15.75 13.03
C PHE A 248 18.20 -14.48 12.23
N HIS A 249 18.48 -14.68 10.95
CA HIS A 249 18.66 -13.64 9.93
C HIS A 249 17.40 -13.62 9.06
N PHE A 250 16.73 -12.48 9.02
CA PHE A 250 15.56 -12.23 8.18
C PHE A 250 15.90 -11.15 7.16
N ASN A 251 15.93 -11.49 5.87
CA ASN A 251 16.35 -10.58 4.81
C ASN A 251 15.38 -10.59 3.62
N PRO A 252 14.34 -9.74 3.63
CA PRO A 252 13.53 -9.45 2.45
C PRO A 252 14.36 -8.74 1.38
N ARG A 253 14.34 -9.29 0.17
CA ARG A 253 14.98 -8.77 -1.04
C ARG A 253 13.92 -8.40 -2.07
N PHE A 254 13.78 -7.11 -2.37
CA PHE A 254 12.76 -6.56 -3.27
C PHE A 254 13.08 -6.80 -4.73
N ASP A 255 14.37 -6.72 -5.07
CA ASP A 255 14.91 -6.97 -6.41
C ASP A 255 14.64 -8.40 -6.89
N SER A 256 14.85 -9.39 -6.02
CA SER A 256 14.58 -10.81 -6.33
C SER A 256 13.22 -11.31 -5.83
N ARG A 257 12.46 -10.48 -5.10
CA ARG A 257 11.17 -10.81 -4.46
C ARG A 257 11.23 -12.08 -3.61
N THR A 258 12.28 -12.22 -2.83
CA THR A 258 12.51 -13.37 -1.96
C THR A 258 12.79 -12.91 -0.53
N ILE A 259 12.23 -13.63 0.43
CA ILE A 259 12.65 -13.56 1.83
C ILE A 259 13.72 -14.63 2.00
N VAL A 260 14.94 -14.17 2.31
CA VAL A 260 16.03 -15.05 2.69
C VAL A 260 16.05 -15.17 4.21
N LYS A 261 16.04 -16.40 4.70
CA LYS A 261 16.12 -16.70 6.12
C LYS A 261 17.32 -17.60 6.39
N ASN A 262 18.09 -17.30 7.41
CA ASN A 262 19.26 -18.10 7.76
C ASN A 262 19.65 -17.95 9.24
N HIS A 263 20.73 -18.60 9.64
CA HIS A 263 21.44 -18.41 10.90
C HIS A 263 22.95 -18.36 10.61
N ARG A 264 23.71 -17.80 11.55
CA ARG A 264 25.17 -17.78 11.51
C ARG A 264 25.72 -18.30 12.83
N ARG A 265 26.56 -19.33 12.77
CA ARG A 265 27.19 -19.96 13.95
C ARG A 265 28.70 -20.07 13.73
N ASN A 266 29.48 -19.72 14.74
CA ASN A 266 30.94 -19.66 14.69
C ASN A 266 31.45 -18.88 13.47
N GLY A 267 30.76 -17.80 13.14
CA GLY A 267 31.09 -16.95 12.01
C GLY A 267 30.70 -17.48 10.62
N GLN A 268 30.12 -18.69 10.53
CA GLN A 268 29.73 -19.33 9.27
C GLN A 268 28.21 -19.32 9.09
N TRP A 269 27.76 -19.03 7.87
CA TRP A 269 26.34 -19.10 7.51
C TRP A 269 25.88 -20.55 7.36
N GLY A 270 24.66 -20.83 7.82
CA GLY A 270 23.98 -22.08 7.52
C GLY A 270 23.42 -22.13 6.09
N SER A 271 22.60 -23.13 5.81
CA SER A 271 21.86 -23.22 4.55
C SER A 271 20.74 -22.17 4.50
N GLU A 272 20.69 -21.39 3.42
CA GLU A 272 19.63 -20.41 3.19
C GLU A 272 18.27 -21.09 2.98
N GLU A 273 17.25 -20.58 3.66
CA GLU A 273 15.85 -20.86 3.34
C GLU A 273 15.30 -19.71 2.50
N ASN A 274 15.27 -19.91 1.18
CA ASN A 274 14.76 -18.96 0.21
C ASN A 274 13.25 -19.15 0.02
N GLN A 275 12.47 -18.14 0.37
CA GLN A 275 11.02 -18.15 0.24
C GLN A 275 10.58 -17.03 -0.72
N PRO A 276 9.84 -17.31 -1.79
CA PRO A 276 9.19 -16.25 -2.57
C PRO A 276 8.30 -15.39 -1.68
N PHE A 277 8.17 -14.10 -2.02
CA PHE A 277 7.21 -13.24 -1.34
C PHE A 277 5.79 -13.85 -1.42
N PRO A 278 5.03 -13.90 -0.31
CA PRO A 278 3.64 -14.33 -0.35
C PRO A 278 2.82 -13.45 -1.31
N PRO A 279 1.72 -13.96 -1.88
CA PRO A 279 0.88 -13.20 -2.82
C PRO A 279 0.36 -11.87 -2.26
N TYR A 280 0.20 -11.79 -0.94
CA TYR A 280 -0.27 -10.61 -0.21
C TYR A 280 0.86 -9.80 0.41
N MET A 281 2.11 -9.95 -0.03
CA MET A 281 3.25 -9.29 0.59
C MET A 281 3.00 -7.78 0.69
N PRO A 282 2.87 -7.22 1.89
CA PRO A 282 2.49 -5.81 2.07
C PRO A 282 3.67 -4.85 1.84
N LEU A 283 4.77 -5.36 1.30
CA LEU A 283 5.97 -4.59 1.06
C LEU A 283 6.00 -3.99 -0.33
N MET A 284 6.04 -2.67 -0.32
CA MET A 284 6.33 -1.82 -1.44
C MET A 284 7.35 -0.79 -0.95
N PRO A 285 8.48 -0.59 -1.63
CA PRO A 285 9.31 0.56 -1.36
C PRO A 285 8.46 1.84 -1.32
N GLY A 286 8.54 2.60 -0.23
CA GLY A 286 7.69 3.75 0.05
C GLY A 286 6.53 3.51 1.03
N THR A 287 6.46 2.36 1.73
CA THR A 287 5.41 2.08 2.72
C THR A 287 5.90 2.10 4.17
N GLN A 288 4.97 2.42 5.08
CA GLN A 288 5.11 2.16 6.50
C GLN A 288 4.96 0.66 6.77
N ILE A 289 5.68 0.16 7.77
CA ILE A 289 5.63 -1.24 8.20
C ILE A 289 5.36 -1.36 9.69
N ASP A 290 4.50 -2.32 10.03
CA ASP A 290 4.34 -2.91 11.36
C ASP A 290 4.80 -4.37 11.29
N LEU A 291 6.06 -4.63 11.64
CA LEU A 291 6.62 -5.98 11.65
C LEU A 291 6.61 -6.56 13.06
N GLN A 292 6.20 -7.81 13.18
CA GLN A 292 6.24 -8.56 14.45
C GLN A 292 7.02 -9.87 14.27
N ILE A 293 8.05 -10.08 15.09
CA ILE A 293 8.75 -11.36 15.23
C ILE A 293 8.27 -12.02 16.53
N SER A 294 7.61 -13.17 16.42
CA SER A 294 7.15 -13.93 17.59
C SER A 294 7.97 -15.19 17.78
N CYS A 295 8.42 -15.45 18.99
CA CYS A 295 9.09 -16.69 19.33
C CYS A 295 8.07 -17.75 19.77
N GLN A 296 7.82 -18.73 18.92
CA GLN A 296 7.06 -19.94 19.26
C GLN A 296 7.99 -21.01 19.85
N PRO A 297 7.45 -22.11 20.40
CA PRO A 297 8.28 -23.17 20.99
C PRO A 297 9.31 -23.77 20.02
N ASP A 298 8.96 -23.88 18.74
CA ASP A 298 9.73 -24.58 17.70
C ASP A 298 10.27 -23.66 16.59
N ARG A 299 9.76 -22.43 16.48
CA ARG A 299 10.10 -21.51 15.38
C ARG A 299 9.89 -20.04 15.72
N TYR A 300 10.43 -19.17 14.88
CA TYR A 300 10.00 -17.78 14.78
C TYR A 300 8.87 -17.66 13.77
N THR A 301 7.86 -16.84 14.07
CA THR A 301 6.84 -16.42 13.11
C THR A 301 6.96 -14.93 12.87
N ILE A 302 6.85 -14.52 11.60
CA ILE A 302 7.05 -13.14 11.17
C ILE A 302 5.73 -12.67 10.58
N LEU A 303 5.11 -11.72 11.25
CA LEU A 303 3.95 -11.02 10.75
C LEU A 303 4.35 -9.64 10.25
N MET A 304 3.66 -9.16 9.25
CA MET A 304 3.81 -7.83 8.71
C MET A 304 2.43 -7.26 8.40
N ASN A 305 2.14 -6.10 8.98
CA ASN A 305 0.83 -5.46 8.94
C ASN A 305 -0.30 -6.44 9.32
N GLY A 306 -0.05 -7.30 10.32
CA GLY A 306 -0.98 -8.31 10.82
C GLY A 306 -1.05 -9.61 10.02
N GLN A 307 -0.36 -9.73 8.87
CA GLN A 307 -0.36 -10.94 8.04
C GLN A 307 0.90 -11.76 8.24
N LEU A 308 0.78 -13.09 8.36
CA LEU A 308 1.93 -14.00 8.41
C LEU A 308 2.65 -14.00 7.05
N ILE A 309 3.93 -13.62 7.05
CA ILE A 309 4.74 -13.56 5.83
C ILE A 309 5.86 -14.60 5.79
N ALA A 310 6.30 -15.10 6.95
CA ALA A 310 7.35 -16.10 7.02
C ALA A 310 7.34 -16.85 8.36
N GLU A 311 7.90 -18.05 8.33
CA GLU A 311 8.23 -18.86 9.51
C GLU A 311 9.69 -19.34 9.40
N TYR A 312 10.38 -19.51 10.52
CA TYR A 312 11.74 -20.04 10.56
C TYR A 312 11.95 -20.96 11.77
N TYR A 313 12.17 -22.25 11.54
CA TYR A 313 12.38 -23.22 12.61
C TYR A 313 13.71 -22.99 13.32
N HIS A 314 13.69 -23.06 14.65
CA HIS A 314 14.86 -22.75 15.48
C HIS A 314 16.04 -23.67 15.13
N LYS A 315 17.14 -23.07 14.68
CA LYS A 315 18.45 -23.76 14.50
C LYS A 315 19.40 -23.46 15.66
N ILE A 316 19.19 -22.32 16.31
CA ILE A 316 19.90 -21.85 17.48
C ILE A 316 18.86 -21.54 18.56
N THR A 317 19.14 -21.92 19.81
CA THR A 317 18.23 -21.75 20.94
C THR A 317 17.85 -20.27 21.12
N PRO A 318 16.56 -19.91 21.15
CA PRO A 318 16.13 -18.51 21.27
C PRO A 318 16.66 -17.79 22.50
N GLY A 319 16.82 -18.49 23.62
CA GLY A 319 17.37 -17.93 24.86
C GLY A 319 18.83 -17.44 24.78
N SER A 320 19.53 -17.72 23.69
CA SER A 320 20.87 -17.16 23.40
C SER A 320 20.82 -15.77 22.78
N VAL A 321 19.66 -15.30 22.33
CA VAL A 321 19.51 -13.98 21.70
C VAL A 321 19.66 -12.87 22.74
N MET A 322 20.54 -11.92 22.45
CA MET A 322 20.87 -10.76 23.30
C MET A 322 20.49 -9.43 22.67
N ALA A 323 20.39 -9.36 21.33
CA ALA A 323 20.09 -8.12 20.63
C ALA A 323 19.37 -8.33 19.30
N LEU A 324 18.59 -7.32 18.90
CA LEU A 324 18.07 -7.14 17.56
C LEU A 324 18.95 -6.12 16.84
N GLN A 325 19.49 -6.51 15.69
CA GLN A 325 20.18 -5.61 14.78
C GLN A 325 19.35 -5.40 13.51
N TYR A 326 19.38 -4.20 12.95
CA TYR A 326 18.82 -3.91 11.63
C TYR A 326 19.85 -3.25 10.70
N LYS A 327 19.80 -3.61 9.42
CA LYS A 327 20.66 -3.03 8.36
C LYS A 327 19.90 -2.91 7.04
N GLY A 328 20.50 -2.18 6.09
CA GLY A 328 19.98 -1.99 4.74
C GLY A 328 18.88 -0.94 4.66
N ASP A 329 18.00 -1.10 3.67
CA ASP A 329 17.02 -0.09 3.25
C ASP A 329 15.76 -0.08 4.14
N ILE A 330 15.94 0.26 5.41
CA ILE A 330 14.87 0.38 6.40
C ILE A 330 15.15 1.56 7.34
N VAL A 331 14.12 2.38 7.57
CA VAL A 331 14.15 3.48 8.54
C VAL A 331 13.33 3.06 9.76
N ILE A 332 13.98 2.87 10.88
CA ILE A 332 13.32 2.46 12.13
C ILE A 332 12.79 3.68 12.87
N GLN A 333 11.52 3.63 13.23
CA GLN A 333 10.86 4.65 14.05
C GLN A 333 10.75 4.20 15.51
N SER A 334 10.41 2.93 15.75
CA SER A 334 10.39 2.37 17.10
C SER A 334 10.58 0.87 17.09
N ILE A 335 11.15 0.36 18.18
CA ILE A 335 11.26 -1.06 18.49
C ILE A 335 10.62 -1.27 19.86
N GLY A 336 9.71 -2.23 19.95
CA GLY A 336 9.06 -2.64 21.19
C GLY A 336 9.22 -4.13 21.44
N GLN A 337 9.05 -4.54 22.69
CA GLN A 337 9.07 -5.95 23.07
C GLN A 337 7.96 -6.24 24.09
N MET A 338 7.31 -7.40 23.96
CA MET A 338 6.35 -7.95 24.92
C MET A 338 6.76 -9.36 25.34
#